data_AF-A0A177E773-F1
#
_entry.id   AF-A0A177E773-F1
#
_cell.length_a   1.000
_cell.length_b   1.000
_cell.length_c   1.000
_cell.angle_alpha   90.00
_cell.angle_beta   90.00
_cell.angle_gamma   90.00
#
_symmetry.space_group_name_H-M   'P 1'
#
loop_
_entity.id
_entity.type
_entity.pdbx_description
1 polymer ?
#
loop_
_entity_poly.entity_id
_entity_poly.type
_entity_poly.pdbx_seq_one_letter_code
_entity_poly.pdbx_strand_id
1 'polypeptide(L)'
;MRWLMFLIFLLWASVCQAMVLSQQEKNLYAAYFFAPERPPTTLGYVFTNFGPGNINFLERVDIVLDRDGKVAGVLLVYTPTDGFKRHVFLRDITGWMFQEVRPNARGKRVLIRIITSDELNRL
;
A
#
# COMPACT_ATOMS: atom_id res chain seq x y z
N MET A 1 44.78 -3.79 1.67
CA MET A 1 43.91 -4.97 1.46
C MET A 1 42.79 -5.11 2.49
N ARG A 2 43.06 -5.06 3.81
CA ARG A 2 42.04 -5.27 4.86
C ARG A 2 40.88 -4.27 4.83
N TRP A 3 41.17 -2.99 4.60
CA TRP A 3 40.16 -1.94 4.44
C TRP A 3 39.30 -2.08 3.17
N LEU A 4 39.89 -2.60 2.09
CA LEU A 4 39.18 -2.84 0.83
C LEU A 4 38.16 -3.98 0.99
N MET A 5 38.53 -5.07 1.68
CA MET A 5 37.59 -6.15 2.01
C MET A 5 36.46 -5.68 2.95
N PHE A 6 36.76 -4.80 3.90
CA PHE A 6 35.75 -4.24 4.79
C PHE A 6 34.77 -3.34 4.04
N LEU A 7 35.26 -2.54 3.08
CA LEU A 7 34.43 -1.70 2.21
C LEU A 7 33.51 -2.56 1.32
N ILE A 8 34.04 -3.65 0.75
CA ILE A 8 33.27 -4.60 -0.07
C ILE A 8 32.19 -5.29 0.77
N PHE A 9 32.50 -5.68 2.02
CA PHE A 9 31.54 -6.28 2.93
C PHE A 9 30.40 -5.31 3.31
N LEU A 10 30.72 -4.05 3.58
CA LEU A 10 29.72 -3.00 3.87
C LEU A 10 28.83 -2.71 2.66
N LEU A 11 29.40 -2.68 1.45
CA LEU A 11 28.65 -2.53 0.21
C LEU A 11 27.68 -3.70 0.00
N TRP A 12 28.10 -4.93 0.29
CA TRP A 12 27.23 -6.10 0.20
C TRP A 12 26.10 -6.11 1.24
N ALA A 13 26.38 -5.67 2.47
CA ALA A 13 25.36 -5.53 3.50
C ALA A 13 24.31 -4.43 3.20
N SER A 14 24.63 -3.48 2.31
CA SER A 14 23.74 -2.38 1.94
C SER A 14 22.72 -2.70 0.84
N VAL A 15 22.76 -3.90 0.26
CA VAL A 15 21.86 -4.30 -0.84
C VAL A 15 20.51 -4.74 -0.25
N CYS A 16 19.74 -3.80 0.28
CA CYS A 16 18.32 -4.01 0.49
C CYS A 16 17.63 -3.79 -0.85
N GLN A 17 17.22 -4.88 -1.50
CA GLN A 17 16.62 -4.82 -2.83
C GLN A 17 15.15 -4.42 -2.71
N ALA A 18 14.81 -3.30 -3.32
CA ALA A 18 13.42 -2.93 -3.59
C ALA A 18 12.76 -4.06 -4.40
N MET A 19 11.76 -4.69 -3.77
CA MET A 19 11.17 -5.96 -4.19
C MET A 19 9.66 -5.97 -3.95
N VAL A 20 8.94 -6.48 -4.94
CA VAL A 20 7.53 -6.88 -4.83
C VAL A 20 7.50 -8.35 -4.44
N LEU A 21 7.05 -8.63 -3.21
CA LEU A 21 7.03 -9.98 -2.63
C LEU A 21 5.83 -10.80 -3.11
N SER A 22 4.69 -10.13 -3.31
CA SER A 22 3.47 -10.75 -3.80
C SER A 22 2.64 -9.74 -4.58
N GLN A 23 1.92 -10.22 -5.58
CA GLN A 23 1.00 -9.42 -6.39
C GLN A 23 -0.21 -10.26 -6.78
N GLN A 24 -1.40 -9.72 -6.55
CA GLN A 24 -2.65 -10.35 -6.95
C GLN A 24 -3.66 -9.29 -7.39
N GLU A 25 -4.38 -9.56 -8.47
CA GLU A 25 -5.60 -8.82 -8.79
C GLU A 25 -6.80 -9.48 -8.12
N LYS A 26 -7.56 -8.72 -7.33
CA LYS A 26 -8.79 -9.19 -6.71
C LYS A 26 -9.98 -8.35 -7.15
N ASN A 27 -11.11 -8.99 -7.40
CA ASN A 27 -12.36 -8.29 -7.67
C ASN A 27 -13.03 -7.95 -6.33
N LEU A 28 -13.01 -6.68 -5.95
CA LEU A 28 -13.50 -6.19 -4.67
C LEU A 28 -14.83 -5.46 -4.82
N TYR A 29 -15.73 -5.73 -3.90
CA TYR A 29 -16.96 -4.96 -3.69
C TYR A 29 -16.70 -3.76 -2.78
N ALA A 30 -15.85 -3.93 -1.76
CA ALA A 30 -15.43 -2.85 -0.87
C ALA A 30 -14.06 -3.10 -0.26
N ALA A 31 -13.39 -2.02 0.16
CA ALA A 31 -12.13 -2.07 0.91
C ALA A 31 -12.12 -1.01 2.02
N TYR A 32 -11.74 -1.40 3.23
CA TYR A 32 -11.73 -0.53 4.40
C TYR A 32 -10.36 -0.59 5.07
N PHE A 33 -9.80 0.57 5.42
CA PHE A 33 -8.50 0.70 6.07
C PHE A 33 -8.68 1.41 7.41
N PHE A 34 -8.29 0.73 8.48
CA PHE A 34 -8.47 1.22 9.84
C PHE A 34 -7.17 1.89 10.29
N ALA A 35 -7.20 3.20 10.46
CA ALA A 35 -6.11 3.99 11.01
C ALA A 35 -6.62 4.71 12.27
N PRO A 36 -5.77 4.91 13.29
CA PRO A 36 -6.15 5.65 14.49
C PRO A 36 -6.55 7.09 14.13
N GLU A 37 -7.57 7.62 14.79
CA GLU A 37 -8.01 9.01 14.61
C GLU A 37 -6.87 9.98 14.98
N ARG A 38 -6.50 10.87 14.06
CA ARG A 38 -5.48 11.91 14.28
C ARG A 38 -6.06 13.31 14.09
N PRO A 39 -6.00 14.21 15.08
CA PRO A 39 -6.26 15.66 14.91
C PRO A 39 -4.97 16.42 14.48
N PRO A 40 -5.00 17.58 13.78
CA PRO A 40 -6.02 18.19 12.91
C PRO A 40 -5.50 18.35 11.45
N THR A 41 -4.67 17.44 10.95
CA THR A 41 -4.13 17.47 9.56
C THR A 41 -4.88 16.55 8.60
N THR A 42 -6.05 16.05 8.99
CA THR A 42 -6.97 15.29 8.14
C THR A 42 -7.65 16.26 7.18
N LEU A 43 -6.89 16.76 6.20
CA LEU A 43 -7.46 17.21 4.95
C LEU A 43 -8.53 16.18 4.56
N GLY A 44 -9.81 16.57 4.50
CA GLY A 44 -10.97 15.69 4.27
C GLY A 44 -11.01 15.01 2.90
N TYR A 45 -9.83 14.80 2.29
CA TYR A 45 -9.58 14.33 0.93
C TYR A 45 -8.88 12.97 0.90
N VAL A 46 -8.56 12.37 2.05
CA VAL A 46 -7.97 11.02 2.12
C VAL A 46 -9.08 9.99 2.25
N PHE A 47 -9.22 9.12 1.24
CA PHE A 47 -10.16 8.01 1.30
C PHE A 47 -9.52 6.81 2.00
N THR A 48 -10.08 6.44 3.15
CA THR A 48 -9.77 5.19 3.87
C THR A 48 -10.91 4.17 3.79
N ASN A 49 -12.07 4.60 3.27
CA ASN A 49 -13.26 3.80 3.09
C ASN A 49 -13.67 3.79 1.62
N PHE A 50 -13.48 2.65 0.97
CA PHE A 50 -13.91 2.38 -0.39
C PHE A 50 -15.10 1.42 -0.35
N GLY A 51 -16.23 1.93 0.15
CA GLY A 51 -17.49 1.21 0.17
C GLY A 51 -18.12 1.03 -1.21
N PRO A 52 -19.33 0.43 -1.25
CA PRO A 52 -20.09 0.22 -2.48
C PRO A 52 -20.35 1.57 -3.18
N GLY A 53 -19.98 1.67 -4.45
CA GLY A 53 -20.06 2.91 -5.24
C GLY A 53 -18.70 3.59 -5.44
N ASN A 54 -17.90 3.71 -4.37
CA ASN A 54 -16.62 4.40 -4.40
C ASN A 54 -15.42 3.46 -4.61
N ILE A 55 -15.62 2.13 -4.49
CA ILE A 55 -14.61 1.12 -4.82
C ILE A 55 -14.02 1.27 -6.23
N ASN A 56 -14.77 1.89 -7.14
CA ASN A 56 -14.33 2.16 -8.51
C ASN A 56 -13.16 3.13 -8.61
N PHE A 57 -12.95 3.97 -7.59
CA PHE A 57 -11.83 4.90 -7.51
C PHE A 57 -10.54 4.21 -7.07
N LEU A 58 -10.63 3.07 -6.37
CA LEU A 58 -9.45 2.35 -5.88
C LEU A 58 -8.81 1.57 -7.04
N GLU A 59 -7.54 1.82 -7.28
CA GLU A 59 -6.76 1.14 -8.32
C GLU A 59 -5.82 0.11 -7.72
N ARG A 60 -5.11 0.49 -6.65
CA ARG A 60 -4.06 -0.34 -6.07
C ARG A 60 -3.91 -0.15 -4.57
N VAL A 61 -3.57 -1.24 -3.91
CA VAL A 61 -3.25 -1.31 -2.49
C VAL A 61 -1.90 -2.00 -2.34
N ASP A 62 -0.91 -1.30 -1.82
CA ASP A 62 0.39 -1.90 -1.51
C ASP A 62 0.56 -2.01 0.01
N ILE A 63 0.61 -3.24 0.51
CA ILE A 63 0.97 -3.54 1.90
C ILE A 63 2.49 -3.45 1.99
N VAL A 64 2.99 -2.50 2.76
CA VAL A 64 4.42 -2.19 2.84
C VAL A 64 5.00 -2.87 4.07
N LEU A 65 5.99 -3.74 3.86
CA LEU A 65 6.75 -4.37 4.93
C LEU A 65 8.03 -3.58 5.22
N ASP A 66 8.34 -3.42 6.50
CA ASP A 66 9.64 -2.93 6.95
C ASP A 66 10.73 -4.01 6.79
N ARG A 67 11.94 -3.67 7.24
CA ARG A 67 13.11 -4.58 7.18
C ARG A 67 12.98 -5.80 8.09
N ASP A 68 12.14 -5.72 9.11
CA ASP A 68 11.86 -6.83 10.04
C ASP A 68 10.68 -7.70 9.54
N GLY A 69 10.13 -7.40 8.36
CA GLY A 69 8.96 -8.08 7.80
C GLY A 69 7.63 -7.70 8.44
N LYS A 70 7.60 -6.67 9.29
CA LYS A 70 6.37 -6.15 9.90
C LYS A 70 5.72 -5.15 8.97
N VAL A 71 4.40 -4.99 9.11
CA VAL A 71 3.65 -4.02 8.31
C VAL A 71 4.00 -2.61 8.77
N ALA A 72 4.69 -1.86 7.91
CA ALA A 72 5.02 -0.45 8.13
C ALA A 72 3.82 0.48 7.84
N GLY A 73 2.94 0.05 6.92
CA GLY A 73 1.77 0.80 6.50
C GLY A 73 1.19 0.26 5.21
N VAL A 74 0.21 0.99 4.67
CA VAL A 74 -0.42 0.68 3.39
C VAL A 74 -0.40 1.91 2.48
N LEU A 75 0.11 1.75 1.27
CA LEU A 75 -0.04 2.75 0.22
C LEU A 75 -1.32 2.47 -0.56
N LEU A 76 -2.17 3.50 -0.63
CA LEU A 76 -3.38 3.52 -1.44
C LEU A 76 -3.13 4.35 -2.69
N VAL A 77 -3.51 3.79 -3.83
CA VAL A 77 -3.51 4.50 -5.10
C VAL A 77 -4.92 4.52 -5.66
N TYR A 78 -5.46 5.72 -5.84
CA TYR A 78 -6.84 5.90 -6.26
C TYR A 78 -7.03 7.20 -7.05
N THR A 79 -8.06 7.23 -7.88
CA THR A 79 -8.45 8.38 -8.70
C THR A 79 -9.92 8.70 -8.46
N PRO A 80 -10.23 9.71 -7.63
CA PRO A 80 -11.59 10.19 -7.38
C PRO A 80 -12.26 10.83 -8.61
N THR A 81 -13.45 11.38 -8.40
CA THR A 81 -14.28 12.02 -9.44
C THR A 81 -13.64 13.25 -10.09
N ASP A 82 -12.66 13.88 -9.44
CA ASP A 82 -11.91 14.99 -10.00
C ASP A 82 -10.83 14.57 -11.02
N GLY A 83 -10.62 13.26 -11.20
CA GLY A 83 -9.68 12.69 -12.15
C GLY A 83 -8.20 12.78 -11.72
N PHE A 84 -7.90 13.34 -10.54
CA PHE A 84 -6.53 13.44 -10.05
C PHE A 84 -6.13 12.18 -9.29
N LYS A 85 -5.11 11.50 -9.82
CA LYS A 85 -4.52 10.32 -9.19
C LYS A 85 -3.82 10.69 -7.88
N ARG A 86 -4.12 9.94 -6.83
CA ARG A 86 -3.60 10.16 -5.47
C ARG A 86 -2.82 8.94 -5.01
N HIS A 87 -1.69 9.20 -4.36
CA HIS A 87 -0.83 8.21 -3.73
C HIS A 87 -0.77 8.55 -2.24
N VAL A 88 -1.42 7.74 -1.40
CA VAL A 88 -1.56 8.03 0.03
C VAL A 88 -0.99 6.90 0.86
N PHE A 89 0.07 7.18 1.59
CA PHE A 89 0.66 6.24 2.51
C PHE A 89 0.04 6.37 3.90
N LEU A 90 -0.69 5.35 4.32
CA LEU A 90 -1.28 5.24 5.64
C LEU A 90 -0.28 4.57 6.59
N ARG A 91 0.24 5.35 7.54
CA ARG A 91 1.07 4.87 8.66
C ARG A 91 0.20 4.44 9.84
N ASP A 92 0.71 3.50 10.63
CA ASP A 92 0.11 3.01 11.87
C ASP A 92 -1.30 2.43 11.67
N ILE A 93 -1.52 1.72 10.56
CA ILE A 93 -2.82 1.10 10.33
C ILE A 93 -3.01 -0.06 11.32
N THR A 94 -4.17 -0.14 11.94
CA THR A 94 -4.51 -1.22 12.86
C THR A 94 -5.05 -2.45 12.12
N GLY A 95 -5.50 -2.27 10.87
CA GLY A 95 -5.90 -3.36 10.01
C GLY A 95 -6.56 -2.89 8.71
N TRP A 96 -7.00 -3.87 7.92
CA TRP A 96 -7.78 -3.66 6.71
C TRP A 96 -8.78 -4.79 6.50
N MET A 97 -9.83 -4.51 5.73
CA MET A 97 -10.82 -5.50 5.34
C MET A 97 -11.11 -5.38 3.85
N PHE A 98 -10.95 -6.48 3.13
CA PHE A 98 -11.35 -6.59 1.73
C PHE A 98 -12.62 -7.43 1.63
N GLN A 99 -13.66 -6.85 1.05
CA GLN A 99 -14.89 -7.56 0.77
C GLN A 99 -14.91 -7.95 -0.70
N GLU A 100 -14.81 -9.25 -0.97
CA GLU A 100 -14.92 -9.78 -2.32
C GLU A 100 -16.36 -9.70 -2.84
N VAL A 101 -16.49 -9.73 -4.16
CA VAL A 101 -17.78 -9.63 -4.85
C VAL A 101 -18.66 -10.85 -4.57
N ARG A 102 -19.92 -10.62 -4.21
CA ARG A 102 -20.95 -11.65 -4.15
C ARG A 102 -21.58 -11.87 -5.53
N PRO A 103 -22.17 -13.05 -5.80
CA PRO A 103 -22.97 -13.24 -7.02
C PRO A 103 -23.99 -12.11 -7.17
N ASN A 104 -24.07 -11.52 -8.37
CA ASN A 104 -24.93 -10.38 -8.74
C ASN A 104 -24.55 -8.99 -8.18
N ALA A 105 -23.40 -8.83 -7.51
CA ALA A 105 -22.89 -7.50 -7.15
C ALA A 105 -21.84 -7.01 -8.17
N ARG A 106 -21.82 -5.71 -8.47
CA ARG A 106 -20.73 -5.10 -9.24
C ARG A 106 -19.56 -4.80 -8.30
N GLY A 107 -18.36 -5.20 -8.70
CA GLY A 107 -17.12 -4.83 -8.04
C GLY A 107 -16.10 -4.24 -9.02
N LYS A 108 -14.94 -3.89 -8.49
CA LYS A 108 -13.80 -3.38 -9.22
C LYS A 108 -12.62 -4.31 -9.05
N ARG A 109 -11.89 -4.55 -10.13
CA ARG A 109 -10.60 -5.22 -10.05
C ARG A 109 -9.56 -4.26 -9.46
N VAL A 110 -9.01 -4.62 -8.32
CA VAL A 110 -8.02 -3.86 -7.56
C VAL A 110 -6.73 -4.68 -7.50
N LEU A 111 -5.60 -4.03 -7.77
CA LEU A 111 -4.28 -4.63 -7.65
C LEU A 111 -3.85 -4.58 -6.18
N ILE A 112 -3.60 -5.73 -5.57
CA ILE A 112 -3.10 -5.84 -4.20
C ILE A 112 -1.67 -6.37 -4.28
N ARG A 113 -0.72 -5.64 -3.69
CA ARG A 113 0.69 -6.05 -3.62
C ARG A 113 1.18 -6.09 -2.19
N ILE A 114 2.17 -6.93 -1.95
CA ILE A 114 3.02 -6.88 -0.75
C ILE A 114 4.40 -6.45 -1.22
N ILE A 115 4.88 -5.33 -0.72
CA ILE A 115 6.15 -4.72 -1.15
C ILE A 115 7.05 -4.43 0.04
N THR A 116 8.34 -4.33 -0.22
CA THR A 116 9.32 -3.84 0.77
C THR A 116 9.31 -2.31 0.82
N SER A 117 9.69 -1.74 1.97
CA SER A 117 9.77 -0.28 2.14
C SER A 117 10.67 0.44 1.12
N ASP A 118 11.72 -0.21 0.61
CA ASP A 118 12.58 0.36 -0.44
C ASP A 118 11.89 0.47 -1.80
N GLU A 119 10.90 -0.40 -2.09
CA GLU A 119 10.09 -0.33 -3.31
C GLU A 119 9.12 0.86 -3.30
N LEU A 120 8.72 1.33 -2.11
CA LEU A 120 7.89 2.52 -1.95
C LEU A 120 8.57 3.78 -2.52
N ASN A 121 9.90 3.86 -2.42
CA ASN A 121 10.69 5.03 -2.84
C ASN A 121 10.93 5.10 -4.37
N ARG A 122 10.44 4.12 -5.13
CA ARG A 122 10.55 4.08 -6.60
C ARG A 122 9.29 4.59 -7.34
N LEU A 123 8.27 5.02 -6.60
CA LEU A 123 6.95 5.41 -7.13
C LEU A 123 6.84 6.88 -7.51
#